data_AF-A0AAD6Z4L9-F1
#
_entry.id   AF-A0AAD6Z4L9-F1
#
_cell.length_a   1.000
_cell.length_b   1.000
_cell.length_c   1.000
_cell.angle_alpha   90.00
_cell.angle_beta   90.00
_cell.angle_gamma   90.00
#
_symmetry.space_group_name_H-M   'P 1'
#
loop_
_entity.id
_entity.type
_entity.pdbx_description
1 polymer ?
#
loop_
_entity_poly.entity_id
_entity_poly.type
_entity_poly.pdbx_seq_one_letter_code
_entity_poly.pdbx_strand_id
1 'polypeptide(L)'
;MLEHECFQRIVGFANCLFRIFAPILFAFYQAQMALLAAWNSALKWPFVGSVFAACTFNFGPQAVTCSHLDFGNLAWGWCSITSLGWFNADRGGHLILWDLKLIIRFPPGATILIPSAIIRHSNIPVQPHEKRFSFVQYTAGGLFRWIHNGYMTDEDFLKKLTMESREAQDAEAETRWEEGVKMFSIIDDL
;
A
#
# COMPACT_ATOMS: atom_id res chain seq x y z
N MET A 1 0.83 19.75 -5.85
CA MET A 1 0.31 18.40 -6.24
C MET A 1 -0.64 17.84 -5.20
N LEU A 2 -0.25 17.79 -3.92
CA LEU A 2 -1.12 17.25 -2.85
C LEU A 2 -2.47 18.00 -2.74
N GLU A 3 -2.49 19.32 -2.90
CA GLU A 3 -3.73 20.11 -2.86
C GLU A 3 -4.52 20.11 -4.18
N HIS A 4 -3.98 19.51 -5.25
CA HIS A 4 -4.62 19.58 -6.55
C HIS A 4 -5.83 18.65 -6.61
N GLU A 5 -6.96 19.19 -7.07
CA GLU A 5 -8.27 18.52 -7.03
C GLU A 5 -8.25 17.11 -7.67
N CYS A 6 -7.55 16.94 -8.80
CA CYS A 6 -7.46 15.64 -9.46
C CYS A 6 -6.87 14.54 -8.55
N PHE A 7 -5.85 14.86 -7.75
CA PHE A 7 -5.24 13.88 -6.84
C PHE A 7 -6.10 13.67 -5.60
N GLN A 8 -6.79 14.71 -5.11
CA GLN A 8 -7.81 14.54 -4.07
C GLN A 8 -8.90 13.55 -4.49
N ARG A 9 -9.36 13.63 -5.75
CA ARG A 9 -10.33 12.68 -6.31
C ARG A 9 -9.77 11.26 -6.47
N ILE A 10 -8.54 11.11 -6.94
CA ILE A 10 -7.88 9.78 -7.06
C ILE A 10 -7.72 9.13 -5.68
N VAL A 11 -7.30 9.91 -4.67
CA VAL A 11 -7.14 9.44 -3.29
C VAL A 11 -8.47 9.04 -2.68
N GLY A 12 -9.51 9.87 -2.87
CA GLY A 12 -10.86 9.55 -2.42
C GLY A 12 -11.39 8.27 -3.08
N PHE A 13 -11.18 8.10 -4.39
CA PHE A 13 -11.56 6.89 -5.12
C PHE A 13 -10.82 5.65 -4.60
N ALA A 14 -9.50 5.74 -4.40
CA ALA A 14 -8.71 4.65 -3.84
C ALA A 14 -9.16 4.26 -2.43
N ASN A 15 -9.48 5.23 -1.57
CA ASN A 15 -10.02 4.98 -0.23
C ASN A 15 -11.38 4.27 -0.31
N CYS A 16 -12.28 4.71 -1.19
CA CYS A 16 -13.57 4.06 -1.39
C CYS A 16 -13.41 2.62 -1.87
N LEU A 17 -12.55 2.37 -2.86
CA LEU A 17 -12.25 1.01 -3.34
C LEU A 17 -11.71 0.14 -2.21
N PHE A 18 -10.76 0.66 -1.42
CA PHE A 18 -10.19 -0.11 -0.31
C PHE A 18 -11.25 -0.46 0.74
N ARG A 19 -12.11 0.51 1.10
CA ARG A 19 -13.21 0.29 2.05
C ARG A 19 -14.24 -0.72 1.55
N ILE A 20 -14.54 -0.73 0.25
CA ILE A 20 -15.52 -1.66 -0.34
C ILE A 20 -14.93 -3.06 -0.44
N PHE A 21 -13.72 -3.21 -0.99
CA PHE A 21 -13.17 -4.53 -1.35
C PHE A 21 -12.34 -5.19 -0.24
N ALA A 22 -11.97 -4.45 0.82
CA ALA A 22 -11.33 -5.01 2.01
C ALA A 22 -11.72 -4.21 3.27
N PRO A 23 -13.01 -4.19 3.67
CA PRO A 23 -13.51 -3.39 4.79
C PRO A 23 -12.78 -3.63 6.12
N ILE A 24 -12.43 -4.89 6.43
CA ILE A 24 -11.72 -5.24 7.67
C ILE A 24 -10.31 -4.63 7.66
N LEU A 25 -9.56 -4.83 6.58
CA LEU A 25 -8.22 -4.27 6.43
C LEU A 25 -8.23 -2.73 6.37
N PHE A 26 -9.24 -2.15 5.73
CA PHE A 26 -9.45 -0.70 5.71
C PHE A 26 -9.68 -0.16 7.12
N ALA A 27 -10.55 -0.80 7.92
CA ALA A 27 -10.81 -0.41 9.30
C ALA A 27 -9.55 -0.53 10.16
N PHE A 28 -8.75 -1.57 9.96
CA PHE A 28 -7.44 -1.71 10.59
C PHE A 28 -6.52 -0.54 10.25
N TYR A 29 -6.36 -0.19 8.96
CA TYR A 29 -5.55 0.97 8.57
C TYR A 29 -6.08 2.26 9.21
N GLN A 30 -7.39 2.51 9.14
CA GLN A 30 -8.01 3.72 9.69
C GLN A 30 -7.71 3.87 11.19
N ALA A 31 -7.87 2.79 11.96
CA ALA A 31 -7.59 2.79 13.39
C ALA A 31 -6.09 3.09 13.67
N GLN A 32 -5.19 2.47 12.92
CA GLN A 32 -3.74 2.65 13.08
C GLN A 32 -3.32 4.09 12.73
N MET A 33 -3.88 4.68 11.67
CA MET A 33 -3.58 6.07 11.30
C MET A 33 -4.13 7.06 12.34
N ALA A 34 -5.29 6.78 12.94
CA ALA A 34 -5.84 7.59 14.03
C ALA A 34 -4.94 7.55 15.28
N LEU A 35 -4.39 6.39 15.62
CA LEU A 35 -3.42 6.25 16.73
C LEU A 35 -2.14 7.07 16.48
N LEU A 36 -1.58 7.04 15.27
CA LEU A 36 -0.42 7.86 14.91
C LEU A 36 -0.73 9.36 15.01
N ALA A 37 -1.88 9.79 14.48
CA ALA A 37 -2.29 11.19 14.54
C ALA A 37 -2.46 11.69 15.98
N ALA A 38 -3.00 10.84 16.86
CA ALA A 38 -3.16 11.15 18.28
C ALA A 38 -1.81 11.17 19.04
N TRP A 39 -0.90 10.26 18.69
CA TRP A 39 0.43 10.18 19.30
C TRP A 39 1.30 11.41 19.03
N ASN A 40 1.28 11.92 17.79
CA ASN A 40 2.11 13.06 17.42
C ASN A 40 1.40 13.99 16.43
N SER A 41 0.91 15.11 16.97
CA SER A 41 0.21 16.15 16.21
C SER A 41 1.10 16.89 15.20
N ALA A 42 2.42 16.72 15.24
CA ALA A 42 3.33 17.30 14.25
C ALA A 42 3.42 16.46 12.96
N LEU A 43 2.86 15.25 12.94
CA LEU A 43 2.81 14.42 11.73
C LEU A 43 1.95 15.10 10.65
N LYS A 44 2.46 15.07 9.42
CA LYS A 44 1.77 15.61 8.25
C LYS A 44 1.30 14.48 7.36
N TRP A 45 0.01 14.50 7.06
CA TRP A 45 -0.64 13.53 6.17
C TRP A 45 -0.58 14.03 4.73
N PRO A 46 -0.18 13.21 3.75
CA PRO A 46 -0.16 13.63 2.34
C PRO A 46 -1.55 14.06 1.85
N PHE A 47 -2.60 13.39 2.31
CA PHE A 47 -3.99 13.68 1.96
C PHE A 47 -4.89 13.47 3.17
N VAL A 48 -5.71 14.49 3.47
CA VAL A 48 -6.66 14.45 4.59
C VAL A 48 -7.73 13.38 4.32
N GLY A 49 -7.99 12.53 5.32
CA GLY A 49 -9.00 11.47 5.24
C GLY A 49 -8.54 10.22 4.49
N SER A 50 -7.30 10.16 3.99
CA SER A 50 -6.75 8.94 3.43
C SER A 50 -6.26 7.99 4.52
N VAL A 51 -6.49 6.69 4.35
CA VAL A 51 -5.91 5.65 5.22
C VAL A 51 -4.44 5.34 4.87
N PHE A 52 -3.92 5.88 3.77
CA PHE A 52 -2.53 5.72 3.37
C PHE A 52 -1.64 6.82 3.95
N ALA A 53 -0.54 6.44 4.62
CA ALA A 53 0.38 7.40 5.25
C ALA A 53 1.37 8.04 4.26
N ALA A 54 1.56 7.44 3.08
CA ALA A 54 2.52 7.86 2.09
C ALA A 54 1.98 7.75 0.67
N CYS A 55 2.60 8.50 -0.24
CA CYS A 55 2.34 8.41 -1.67
C CYS A 55 3.59 8.72 -2.50
N THR A 56 3.62 8.23 -3.73
CA THR A 56 4.68 8.52 -4.71
C THR A 56 4.09 8.93 -6.05
N PHE A 57 4.67 9.98 -6.63
CA PHE A 57 4.39 10.39 -8.01
C PHE A 57 5.54 9.89 -8.88
N ASN A 58 5.32 8.82 -9.64
CA ASN A 58 6.29 8.33 -10.61
C ASN A 58 6.15 9.15 -11.89
N PHE A 59 7.05 10.12 -12.02
CA PHE A 59 7.13 10.97 -13.19
C PHE A 59 7.71 10.25 -14.41
N GLY A 60 7.51 10.85 -15.58
CA GLY A 60 7.78 10.25 -16.88
C GLY A 60 9.06 10.80 -17.52
N PRO A 61 9.17 10.72 -18.86
CA PRO A 61 8.07 10.60 -19.81
C PRO A 61 7.41 9.22 -19.87
N GLN A 62 8.13 8.15 -19.48
CA GLN A 62 7.64 6.77 -19.53
C GLN A 62 8.05 6.03 -18.24
N ALA A 63 7.28 6.23 -17.16
CA ALA A 63 7.54 5.55 -15.90
C ALA A 63 7.43 4.02 -16.10
N VAL A 64 8.55 3.31 -15.91
CA VAL A 64 8.67 1.84 -16.02
C VAL A 64 9.35 1.30 -14.77
N THR A 65 8.99 0.08 -14.37
CA THR A 65 9.61 -0.60 -13.22
C THR A 65 10.14 -1.95 -13.63
N CYS A 66 11.30 -2.33 -13.07
CA CYS A 66 11.73 -3.72 -13.05
C CYS A 66 10.84 -4.54 -12.10
N SER A 67 10.89 -5.86 -12.21
CA SER A 67 10.23 -6.76 -11.24
C SER A 67 10.75 -6.50 -9.83
N HIS A 68 9.85 -6.19 -8.89
CA HIS A 68 10.19 -5.90 -7.50
C HIS A 68 9.05 -6.24 -6.54
N LEU A 69 9.35 -6.10 -5.24
CA LEU A 69 8.42 -6.09 -4.12
C LEU A 69 8.60 -4.78 -3.37
N ASP A 70 7.50 -4.23 -2.84
CA ASP A 70 7.56 -3.11 -1.91
C ASP A 70 7.72 -3.64 -0.47
N PHE A 71 8.83 -4.32 -0.19
CA PHE A 71 9.06 -5.05 1.07
C PHE A 71 8.95 -4.18 2.34
N GLY A 72 9.03 -2.85 2.20
CA GLY A 72 8.84 -1.91 3.31
C GLY A 72 7.38 -1.65 3.69
N ASN A 73 6.42 -2.02 2.83
CA ASN A 73 5.00 -1.90 3.11
C ASN A 73 4.53 -2.99 4.09
N LEU A 74 3.34 -2.81 4.67
CA LEU A 74 2.72 -3.85 5.47
C LEU A 74 2.51 -5.10 4.60
N ALA A 75 2.91 -6.28 5.10
CA ALA A 75 2.96 -7.51 4.30
C ALA A 75 1.59 -7.93 3.72
N TRP A 76 0.57 -8.00 4.56
CA TRP A 76 -0.83 -8.19 4.14
C TRP A 76 -1.52 -6.86 3.81
N GLY A 77 -0.79 -5.75 3.79
CA GLY A 77 -1.32 -4.45 3.45
C GLY A 77 -1.51 -4.29 1.96
N TRP A 78 -2.46 -3.47 1.54
CA TRP A 78 -2.61 -3.10 0.13
C TRP A 78 -1.96 -1.75 -0.15
N CYS A 79 -1.44 -1.59 -1.36
CA CYS A 79 -1.12 -0.29 -1.94
C CYS A 79 -2.12 -0.01 -3.07
N SER A 80 -2.35 1.27 -3.36
CA SER A 80 -3.14 1.70 -4.50
C SER A 80 -2.21 2.22 -5.58
N ILE A 81 -2.35 1.73 -6.80
CA ILE A 81 -1.61 2.19 -7.98
C ILE A 81 -2.62 2.76 -8.97
N THR A 82 -2.42 4.00 -9.41
CA THR A 82 -3.20 4.64 -10.48
C THR A 82 -2.29 4.88 -11.67
N SER A 83 -2.63 4.30 -12.82
CA SER A 83 -1.93 4.54 -14.09
C SER A 83 -2.33 5.89 -14.65
N LEU A 84 -1.38 6.69 -15.12
CA LEU A 84 -1.62 8.04 -15.64
C LEU A 84 -0.88 8.25 -16.97
N GLY A 85 -1.28 9.27 -17.72
CA GLY A 85 -0.64 9.66 -18.98
C GLY A 85 -1.51 9.42 -20.21
N TRP A 86 -0.85 9.28 -21.35
CA TRP A 86 -1.47 9.13 -22.67
C TRP A 86 -0.72 8.04 -23.42
N PHE A 87 -1.31 6.84 -23.41
CA PHE A 87 -0.78 5.67 -24.10
C PHE A 87 -1.91 4.70 -24.45
N ASN A 88 -1.67 3.86 -25.44
CA ASN A 88 -2.56 2.77 -25.84
C ASN A 88 -2.29 1.55 -24.95
N ALA A 89 -3.25 1.26 -24.07
CA ALA A 89 -3.16 0.14 -23.13
C ALA A 89 -3.19 -1.24 -23.80
N ASP A 90 -3.53 -1.35 -25.10
CA ASP A 90 -3.43 -2.60 -25.86
C ASP A 90 -2.02 -2.82 -26.45
N ARG A 91 -1.14 -1.83 -26.34
CA ARG A 91 0.20 -1.81 -26.96
C ARG A 91 1.36 -1.62 -25.98
N GLY A 92 1.08 -1.48 -24.68
CA GLY A 92 2.09 -1.25 -23.66
C GLY A 92 1.50 -0.82 -22.32
N GLY A 93 2.38 -0.54 -21.35
CA GLY A 93 1.98 -0.03 -20.03
C GLY A 93 1.27 -1.02 -19.10
N HIS A 94 1.14 -2.29 -19.51
CA HIS A 94 0.53 -3.38 -18.73
C HIS A 94 1.19 -3.54 -17.36
N LEU A 95 0.40 -3.94 -16.37
CA LEU A 95 0.87 -4.38 -15.07
C LEU A 95 1.08 -5.90 -15.10
N ILE A 96 2.21 -6.36 -14.56
CA ILE A 96 2.51 -7.79 -14.42
C ILE A 96 2.47 -8.12 -12.93
N LEU A 97 1.69 -9.13 -12.56
CA LEU A 97 1.71 -9.76 -11.24
C LEU A 97 2.36 -11.14 -11.41
N TRP A 98 3.65 -11.21 -11.15
CA TRP A 98 4.52 -12.33 -11.53
C TRP A 98 4.13 -13.63 -10.81
N ASP A 99 3.91 -13.55 -9.51
CA ASP A 99 3.61 -14.74 -8.68
C ASP A 99 2.22 -15.32 -9.02
N LEU A 100 1.31 -14.47 -9.51
CA LEU A 100 -0.02 -14.87 -9.97
C LEU A 100 -0.04 -15.30 -11.44
N LYS A 101 1.08 -15.15 -12.17
CA LYS A 101 1.18 -15.37 -13.63
C LYS A 101 0.14 -14.57 -14.43
N LEU A 102 -0.13 -13.34 -13.99
CA LEU A 102 -1.10 -12.45 -14.63
C LEU A 102 -0.42 -11.27 -15.33
N ILE A 103 -0.87 -10.99 -16.55
CA ILE A 103 -0.61 -9.74 -17.26
C ILE A 103 -1.93 -9.01 -17.37
N ILE A 104 -2.00 -7.83 -16.76
CA ILE A 104 -3.21 -7.03 -16.65
C ILE A 104 -3.09 -5.85 -17.60
N ARG A 105 -4.06 -5.75 -18.51
CA ARG A 105 -4.26 -4.54 -19.30
C ARG A 105 -4.59 -3.39 -18.35
N PHE A 106 -3.71 -2.39 -18.25
CA PHE A 106 -3.81 -1.36 -17.22
C PHE A 106 -3.84 0.07 -17.81
N PRO A 107 -5.01 0.55 -18.24
CA PRO A 107 -5.13 1.78 -19.02
C PRO A 107 -4.92 3.06 -18.19
N PRO A 108 -4.59 4.20 -18.84
CA PRO A 108 -4.56 5.48 -18.16
C PRO A 108 -5.89 5.78 -17.45
N GLY A 109 -5.81 6.27 -16.22
CA GLY A 109 -6.96 6.53 -15.34
C GLY A 109 -7.42 5.33 -14.51
N ALA A 110 -6.97 4.10 -14.81
CA ALA A 110 -7.31 2.93 -14.00
C ALA A 110 -6.55 2.93 -12.67
N THR A 111 -7.22 2.43 -11.63
CA THR A 111 -6.64 2.19 -10.31
C THR A 111 -6.79 0.72 -9.94
N ILE A 112 -5.74 0.16 -9.34
CA ILE A 112 -5.74 -1.20 -8.79
C ILE A 112 -5.19 -1.18 -7.36
N LEU A 113 -5.71 -2.05 -6.50
CA LEU A 113 -5.17 -2.31 -5.18
C LEU A 113 -4.52 -3.68 -5.17
N ILE A 114 -3.29 -3.77 -4.68
CA ILE A 114 -2.55 -5.03 -4.60
C ILE A 114 -1.78 -5.13 -3.27
N PRO A 115 -1.54 -6.34 -2.75
CA PRO A 115 -0.63 -6.55 -1.64
C PRO A 115 0.84 -6.51 -2.11
N SER A 116 1.33 -5.30 -2.39
CA SER A 116 2.60 -5.08 -3.11
C SER A 116 3.86 -5.50 -2.35
N ALA A 117 3.76 -5.69 -1.04
CA ALA A 117 4.84 -6.22 -0.21
C ALA A 117 5.11 -7.71 -0.45
N ILE A 118 4.10 -8.47 -0.91
CA ILE A 118 4.16 -9.93 -1.06
C ILE A 118 3.89 -10.43 -2.48
N ILE A 119 3.30 -9.59 -3.36
CA ILE A 119 3.12 -9.92 -4.78
C ILE A 119 4.14 -9.18 -5.62
N ARG A 120 5.04 -9.95 -6.23
CA ARG A 120 6.07 -9.44 -7.14
C ARG A 120 5.40 -8.85 -8.36
N HIS A 121 5.72 -7.60 -8.66
CA HIS A 121 5.05 -6.87 -9.73
C HIS A 121 5.99 -5.95 -10.49
N SER A 122 5.57 -5.57 -11.69
CA SER A 122 6.23 -4.58 -12.55
C SER A 122 5.25 -4.01 -13.55
N ASN A 123 5.66 -3.00 -14.31
CA ASN A 123 4.94 -2.60 -15.52
C ASN A 123 5.87 -2.59 -16.73
N ILE A 124 5.29 -2.72 -17.92
CA ILE A 124 6.07 -2.73 -19.17
C ILE A 124 6.11 -1.35 -19.83
N PRO A 125 7.11 -1.08 -20.69
CA PRO A 125 7.17 0.14 -21.47
C PRO A 125 5.91 0.42 -22.30
N VAL A 126 5.70 1.70 -22.60
CA VAL A 126 4.76 2.19 -23.62
C VAL A 126 5.52 2.52 -24.91
N GLN A 127 4.82 2.86 -25.99
CA GLN A 127 5.46 3.19 -27.26
C GLN A 127 6.32 4.47 -27.14
N PRO A 128 7.41 4.63 -27.91
CA PRO A 128 8.37 5.74 -27.75
C PRO A 128 7.79 7.16 -27.75
N HIS A 129 6.65 7.37 -28.42
CA HIS A 129 5.97 8.67 -28.52
C HIS A 129 4.89 8.87 -27.44
N GLU A 130 4.60 7.84 -26.65
CA GLU A 130 3.58 7.85 -25.60
C GLU A 130 4.14 8.29 -24.26
N LYS A 131 3.24 8.74 -23.37
CA LYS A 131 3.59 9.18 -22.02
C LYS A 131 2.92 8.30 -20.98
N ARG A 132 3.69 7.85 -19.99
CA ARG A 132 3.19 7.09 -18.85
C ARG A 132 3.74 7.65 -17.55
N PHE A 133 2.84 7.81 -16.59
CA PHE A 133 3.12 8.20 -15.21
C PHE A 133 2.36 7.24 -14.30
N SER A 134 2.65 7.27 -13.01
CA SER A 134 1.75 6.62 -12.04
C SER A 134 1.72 7.38 -10.73
N PHE A 135 0.60 7.25 -10.03
CA PHE A 135 0.46 7.72 -8.66
C PHE A 135 0.20 6.52 -7.75
N VAL A 136 1.01 6.39 -6.70
CA VAL A 136 0.97 5.24 -5.79
C VAL A 136 0.68 5.74 -4.38
N GLN A 137 -0.15 5.03 -3.62
CA GLN A 137 -0.46 5.30 -2.22
C GLN A 137 -0.20 4.03 -1.40
N TYR A 138 0.46 4.15 -0.26
CA TYR A 138 0.91 3.02 0.55
C TYR A 138 1.15 3.43 2.01
N THR A 139 1.32 2.43 2.87
CA THR A 139 1.71 2.64 4.28
C THR A 139 2.81 1.65 4.63
N ALA A 140 3.92 2.17 5.16
CA ALA A 140 5.06 1.35 5.56
C ALA A 140 4.68 0.44 6.74
N GLY A 141 5.10 -0.83 6.69
CA GLY A 141 4.90 -1.81 7.77
C GLY A 141 5.51 -1.36 9.10
N GLY A 142 6.61 -0.61 9.04
CA GLY A 142 7.26 -0.03 10.22
C GLY A 142 6.37 0.92 11.02
N LEU A 143 5.39 1.60 10.40
CA LEU A 143 4.46 2.46 11.11
C LEU A 143 3.48 1.65 11.98
N PHE A 144 3.00 0.52 11.48
CA PHE A 144 2.15 -0.40 12.25
C PHE A 144 2.92 -1.00 13.43
N ARG A 145 4.18 -1.38 13.19
CA ARG A 145 5.04 -1.92 14.23
C ARG A 145 5.42 -0.89 15.28
N TRP A 146 5.65 0.36 14.87
CA TRP A 146 5.86 1.47 15.81
C TRP A 146 4.68 1.62 16.77
N ILE A 147 3.45 1.56 16.28
CA ILE A 147 2.24 1.62 17.11
C ILE A 147 2.16 0.40 18.03
N HIS A 148 2.33 -0.82 17.47
CA HIS A 148 2.30 -2.07 18.23
C HIS A 148 3.31 -2.07 19.38
N ASN A 149 4.52 -1.56 19.15
CA ASN A 149 5.56 -1.46 20.16
C ASN A 149 5.30 -0.36 21.21
N GLY A 150 4.21 0.39 21.14
CA GLY A 150 3.94 1.51 22.05
C GLY A 150 4.77 2.76 21.73
N TYR A 151 4.94 3.04 20.45
CA TYR A 151 5.67 4.20 19.91
C TYR A 151 7.16 4.20 20.24
N MET A 152 7.80 3.05 20.03
CA MET A 152 9.24 2.90 20.18
C MET A 152 9.83 1.98 19.10
N THR A 153 11.15 2.08 18.94
CA THR A 153 11.88 1.24 17.98
C THR A 153 11.79 -0.23 18.38
N ASP A 154 11.98 -1.14 17.43
CA ASP A 154 12.08 -2.58 17.74
C ASP A 154 13.18 -2.85 18.76
N GLU A 155 14.31 -2.15 18.63
CA GLU A 155 15.43 -2.28 19.57
C GLU A 155 15.03 -1.91 21.00
N ASP A 156 14.36 -0.77 21.19
CA ASP A 156 13.94 -0.31 22.51
C ASP A 156 12.82 -1.16 23.09
N PHE A 157 11.90 -1.63 22.23
CA PHE A 157 10.83 -2.54 22.62
C PHE A 157 11.42 -3.86 23.14
N LEU A 158 12.30 -4.49 22.36
CA LEU A 158 12.91 -5.76 22.73
C LEU A 158 13.72 -5.63 24.02
N LYS A 159 14.49 -4.55 24.22
CA LYS A 159 15.24 -4.32 25.47
C LYS A 159 14.36 -4.31 26.73
N LYS A 160 13.08 -3.95 26.61
CA LYS A 160 12.14 -3.88 27.74
C LYS A 160 11.42 -5.20 28.04
N LEU A 161 11.49 -6.19 27.15
CA LEU A 161 10.80 -7.46 27.34
C LEU A 161 11.52 -8.35 28.35
N THR A 162 10.74 -8.96 29.26
CA THR A 162 11.17 -10.11 30.07
C THR A 162 11.41 -11.32 29.16
N MET A 163 12.06 -12.37 29.68
CA MET A 163 12.23 -13.62 28.92
C MET A 163 10.90 -14.23 28.47
N GLU A 164 9.92 -14.31 29.37
CA GLU A 164 8.57 -14.81 29.07
C GLU A 164 7.87 -13.95 28.00
N SER A 165 7.99 -12.62 28.08
CA SER A 165 7.42 -11.73 27.07
C SER A 165 8.13 -11.82 25.72
N ARG A 166 9.40 -12.23 25.67
CA ARG A 166 10.11 -12.49 24.41
C ARG A 166 9.61 -13.76 23.75
N GLU A 167 9.46 -14.84 24.50
CA GLU A 167 8.93 -16.11 23.97
C GLU A 167 7.51 -15.92 23.43
N ALA A 168 6.66 -15.17 24.14
CA ALA A 168 5.33 -14.82 23.67
C ALA A 168 5.37 -13.96 22.38
N GLN A 169 6.29 -12.98 22.30
CA GLN A 169 6.45 -12.14 21.12
C GLN A 169 6.91 -12.95 19.90
N ASP A 170 7.84 -13.88 20.08
CA ASP A 170 8.34 -14.72 19.00
C ASP A 170 7.23 -15.66 18.49
N ALA A 171 6.45 -16.25 19.39
CA ALA A 171 5.27 -17.07 19.03
C ALA A 171 4.18 -16.24 18.30
N GLU A 172 3.94 -15.00 18.72
CA GLU A 172 3.04 -14.08 18.00
C GLU A 172 3.60 -13.76 16.61
N ALA A 173 4.90 -13.49 16.49
CA ALA A 173 5.54 -13.16 15.24
C ALA A 173 5.44 -14.31 14.21
N GLU A 174 5.53 -15.57 14.66
CA GLU A 174 5.37 -16.76 13.80
C GLU A 174 3.96 -16.87 13.21
N THR A 175 2.94 -16.41 13.93
CA THR A 175 1.52 -16.53 13.53
C THR A 175 0.91 -15.24 12.99
N ARG A 176 1.61 -14.11 13.10
CA ARG A 176 1.13 -12.78 12.68
C ARG A 176 0.64 -12.72 11.24
N TRP A 177 1.26 -13.48 10.34
CA TRP A 177 0.85 -13.52 8.94
C TRP A 177 -0.56 -14.10 8.79
N GLU A 178 -0.97 -15.04 9.63
CA GLU A 178 -2.30 -15.65 9.62
C GLU A 178 -3.37 -14.61 9.95
N GLU A 179 -3.14 -13.83 11.01
CA GLU A 179 -4.01 -12.71 11.39
C GLU A 179 -4.07 -11.64 10.29
N GLY A 180 -2.95 -11.39 9.62
CA GLY A 180 -2.88 -10.53 8.45
C GLY A 180 -3.80 -10.97 7.32
N VAL A 181 -3.69 -12.24 6.94
CA VAL A 181 -4.47 -12.82 5.83
C VAL A 181 -5.96 -12.90 6.15
N LYS A 182 -6.35 -13.11 7.42
CA LYS A 182 -7.76 -13.08 7.86
C LYS A 182 -8.45 -11.73 7.61
N MET A 183 -7.68 -10.65 7.39
CA MET A 183 -8.26 -9.35 7.04
C MET A 183 -8.59 -9.20 5.54
N PHE A 184 -8.20 -10.16 4.70
CA PHE A 184 -8.61 -10.18 3.30
C PHE A 184 -10.05 -10.62 3.16
N SER A 185 -10.80 -9.86 2.38
CA SER A 185 -12.18 -10.22 2.04
C SER A 185 -12.22 -11.34 1.02
N ILE A 186 -13.16 -12.26 1.23
CA ILE A 186 -13.62 -13.19 0.21
C ILE A 186 -14.83 -12.58 -0.51
N ILE A 187 -15.22 -13.16 -1.66
CA ILE A 187 -16.35 -12.65 -2.45
C ILE A 187 -17.65 -12.59 -1.63
N ASP A 188 -17.84 -13.53 -0.70
CA ASP A 188 -19.03 -13.58 0.16
C ASP A 188 -19.09 -12.44 1.20
N ASP A 189 -17.99 -11.71 1.42
CA ASP A 189 -17.94 -10.56 2.33
C ASP A 189 -18.37 -9.22 1.66
N LEU A 190 -18.61 -9.22 0.34
CA LEU A 190 -18.82 -8.03 -0.50
C LEU A 190 -20.28 -7.86 -0.94
#